data_AF-A0A6C8GZ39-F1
#
_entry.id   AF-A0A6C8GZ39-F1
#
_cell.length_a   1.000
_cell.length_b   1.000
_cell.length_c   1.000
_cell.angle_alpha   90.00
_cell.angle_beta   90.00
_cell.angle_gamma   90.00
#
_symmetry.space_group_name_H-M   'P 1'
#
loop_
_entity.id
_entity.type
_entity.pdbx_description
1 polymer ?
#
loop_
_entity_poly.entity_id
_entity_poly.type
_entity_poly.pdbx_seq_one_letter_code
_entity_poly.pdbx_strand_id
1 'polypeptide(L)'
;MTSISTLGAIAALVVAIVLILRKVSPAYGMMAGALVGGLIGGADLLQTVSLMVSGAQGIVNAVLRILAAGVLAGVLIESGAANTIAETIVRKVGETRALLALAIATLCLTAVGVFIDVAVITVAPIALSIARNAGLSKSAILLAMVGGGKAGNVMSPNPNAIAASDAFHVPLTSIMLAGVVPGIVGLIIAYLLAKRLNNKGAGVADHEVTHHDDSVARPGFLVAISAPLVAIFLLSLRPFAGISIDPLIALPVGGLVGLLLMGRAVD
;
A
#
# COMPACT_ATOMS: atom_id res chain seq x y z
N MET A 1 -3.73 34.63 -12.67
CA MET A 1 -3.05 33.32 -12.62
C MET A 1 -2.48 33.08 -14.00
N THR A 2 -1.16 32.93 -14.12
CA THR A 2 -0.51 32.62 -15.41
C THR A 2 -0.90 31.21 -15.82
N SER A 3 -1.61 31.08 -16.93
CA SER A 3 -1.98 29.78 -17.48
C SER A 3 -0.83 29.23 -18.31
N ILE A 4 -0.33 28.04 -17.97
CA ILE A 4 0.65 27.32 -18.78
C ILE A 4 -0.05 26.78 -20.03
N SER A 5 0.56 26.97 -21.20
CA SER A 5 0.05 26.39 -22.44
C SER A 5 0.04 24.85 -22.39
N THR A 6 -0.91 24.22 -23.09
CA THR A 6 -0.97 22.75 -23.20
C THR A 6 0.32 22.17 -23.79
N LEU A 7 0.97 22.91 -24.70
CA LEU A 7 2.24 22.52 -25.29
C LEU A 7 3.38 22.52 -24.26
N GLY A 8 3.40 23.51 -23.36
CA GLY A 8 4.31 23.52 -22.21
C GLY A 8 4.10 22.33 -21.27
N ALA A 9 2.84 22.00 -20.96
CA ALA A 9 2.53 20.84 -20.12
C ALA A 9 2.96 19.50 -20.75
N ILE A 10 2.74 19.33 -22.06
CA ILE A 10 3.20 18.13 -22.80
C ILE A 10 4.72 18.06 -22.81
N ALA A 11 5.40 19.19 -23.06
CA ALA A 11 6.87 19.23 -23.01
C ALA A 11 7.40 18.86 -21.63
N ALA A 12 6.77 19.34 -20.55
CA ALA A 12 7.11 18.98 -19.18
C ALA A 12 7.07 17.46 -18.97
N LEU A 13 5.97 16.84 -19.40
CA LEU A 13 5.73 15.40 -19.26
C LEU A 13 6.76 14.59 -20.05
N VAL A 14 7.01 14.97 -21.31
CA VAL A 14 7.98 14.28 -22.17
C VAL A 14 9.38 14.35 -21.56
N VAL A 15 9.83 15.53 -21.14
CA VAL A 15 11.15 15.71 -20.51
C VAL A 15 11.27 14.87 -19.24
N ALA A 16 10.26 14.92 -18.37
CA ALA A 16 10.26 14.14 -17.13
C ALA A 16 10.38 12.63 -17.40
N ILE A 17 9.55 12.10 -18.32
CA ILE A 17 9.57 10.67 -18.67
C ILE A 17 10.91 10.26 -19.26
N VAL A 18 11.44 11.04 -20.21
CA VAL A 18 12.72 10.73 -20.85
C VAL A 18 13.87 10.69 -19.84
N LEU A 19 13.92 11.65 -18.91
CA LEU A 19 14.94 11.67 -17.85
C LEU A 19 14.80 10.47 -16.90
N ILE A 20 13.58 10.12 -16.50
CA ILE A 20 13.31 8.94 -15.66
C ILE A 20 13.76 7.66 -16.36
N LEU A 21 13.43 7.49 -17.65
CA LEU A 21 13.86 6.34 -18.44
C LEU A 21 15.39 6.29 -18.63
N ARG A 22 16.07 7.44 -18.59
CA ARG A 22 17.54 7.53 -18.55
C ARG A 22 18.15 7.33 -17.16
N LYS A 23 17.38 6.83 -16.20
CA LYS A 23 17.81 6.54 -14.81
C LYS A 23 18.16 7.78 -13.98
N VAL A 24 17.71 8.97 -14.38
CA VAL A 24 17.70 10.13 -13.48
C VAL A 24 16.65 9.89 -12.39
N SER A 25 16.91 10.34 -11.16
CA SER A 25 15.92 10.17 -10.09
C SER A 25 14.60 10.84 -10.47
N PRO A 26 13.43 10.25 -10.13
CA PRO A 26 12.13 10.83 -10.47
C PRO A 26 11.96 12.26 -9.97
N ALA A 27 12.50 12.59 -8.80
CA ALA A 27 12.47 13.95 -8.25
C ALA A 27 13.14 14.96 -9.20
N TYR A 28 14.39 14.71 -9.61
CA TYR A 28 15.10 15.60 -10.53
C TYR A 28 14.47 15.62 -11.93
N GLY A 29 14.00 14.47 -12.42
CA GLY A 29 13.30 14.38 -13.70
C GLY A 29 12.03 15.24 -13.73
N MET A 30 11.21 15.17 -12.69
CA MET A 30 9.98 15.97 -12.57
C MET A 30 10.28 17.46 -12.39
N MET A 31 11.30 17.83 -11.59
CA MET A 31 11.71 19.23 -11.42
C MET A 31 12.18 19.84 -12.74
N ALA A 32 13.04 19.13 -13.48
CA ALA A 32 13.53 19.57 -14.78
C ALA A 32 12.40 19.66 -15.81
N GLY A 33 11.49 18.68 -15.84
CA GLY A 33 10.30 18.71 -16.67
C GLY A 33 9.42 19.93 -16.37
N ALA A 34 9.11 20.18 -15.09
CA ALA A 34 8.29 21.32 -14.69
C ALA A 34 8.93 22.67 -15.06
N LEU A 35 10.25 22.79 -14.91
CA LEU A 35 10.99 23.99 -15.31
C LEU A 35 10.90 24.22 -16.83
N VAL A 36 11.21 23.20 -17.64
CA VAL A 36 11.15 23.28 -19.11
C VAL A 36 9.72 23.57 -19.57
N GLY A 37 8.74 22.92 -18.95
CA GLY A 37 7.33 23.09 -19.26
C GLY A 37 6.77 24.46 -18.94
N GLY A 38 7.19 25.08 -17.83
CA GLY A 38 6.82 26.45 -17.48
C GLY A 38 7.36 27.46 -18.50
N LEU A 39 8.63 27.32 -18.88
CA LEU A 39 9.28 28.20 -19.85
C LEU A 39 8.67 28.08 -21.26
N ILE A 40 8.51 26.86 -21.76
CA ILE A 40 7.83 26.61 -23.05
C ILE A 40 6.35 27.00 -22.98
N GLY A 41 5.77 26.88 -21.79
CA GLY A 41 4.39 27.24 -21.48
C GLY A 41 4.09 28.74 -21.55
N GLY A 42 5.12 29.59 -21.70
CA GLY A 42 4.99 31.04 -21.78
C GLY A 42 5.16 31.77 -20.44
N ALA A 43 5.53 31.06 -19.36
CA ALA A 43 5.86 31.68 -18.09
C ALA A 43 7.33 32.10 -18.06
N ASP A 44 7.63 33.22 -17.40
CA ASP A 44 9.03 33.58 -17.12
C ASP A 44 9.64 32.64 -16.05
N LEU A 45 10.95 32.78 -15.79
CA LEU A 45 11.64 31.91 -14.83
C LEU A 45 11.09 32.04 -13.40
N LEU A 46 10.79 33.26 -12.94
CA LEU A 46 10.29 33.50 -11.58
C LEU A 46 8.87 32.95 -11.42
N GLN A 47 8.02 33.17 -12.43
CA GLN A 47 6.68 32.62 -12.51
C GLN A 47 6.70 31.10 -12.54
N THR A 48 7.61 30.50 -13.31
CA THR A 48 7.78 29.05 -13.39
C THR A 48 8.13 28.47 -12.01
N VAL A 49 9.12 29.05 -11.32
CA VAL A 49 9.49 28.62 -9.97
C VAL A 49 8.33 28.81 -8.99
N SER A 50 7.60 29.93 -9.07
CA SER A 50 6.43 30.17 -8.23
C SER A 50 5.32 29.13 -8.46
N LEU A 51 5.04 28.77 -9.71
CA LEU A 51 4.08 27.72 -10.08
C LEU A 51 4.53 26.34 -9.57
N MET A 52 5.83 26.03 -9.66
CA MET A 52 6.39 24.80 -9.10
C MET A 52 6.18 24.73 -7.57
N VAL A 53 6.48 25.83 -6.86
CA VAL A 53 6.29 25.91 -5.40
C VAL A 53 4.81 25.81 -5.03
N SER A 54 3.93 26.52 -5.73
CA SER A 54 2.48 26.47 -5.48
C SER A 54 1.90 25.08 -5.78
N GLY A 55 2.35 24.43 -6.85
CA GLY A 55 1.99 23.05 -7.16
C GLY A 55 2.44 22.07 -6.08
N ALA A 56 3.66 22.24 -5.55
CA ALA A 56 4.16 21.45 -4.44
C ALA A 56 3.33 21.68 -3.15
N GLN A 57 2.99 22.93 -2.83
CA GLN A 57 2.13 23.28 -1.69
C GLN A 57 0.77 22.59 -1.78
N GLY A 58 0.20 22.47 -2.97
CA GLY A 58 -1.08 21.80 -3.20
C GLY A 58 -1.10 20.32 -2.80
N ILE A 59 0.05 19.64 -2.78
CA ILE A 59 0.13 18.20 -2.47
C ILE A 59 0.57 17.95 -1.02
N VAL A 60 0.93 19.00 -0.25
CA VAL A 60 1.41 18.85 1.14
C VAL A 60 0.42 18.08 2.02
N ASN A 61 -0.87 18.35 1.88
CA ASN A 61 -1.91 17.65 2.65
C ASN A 61 -1.92 16.14 2.35
N ALA A 62 -1.81 15.76 1.08
CA ALA A 62 -1.71 14.36 0.68
C ALA A 62 -0.44 13.71 1.26
N VAL A 63 0.71 14.40 1.21
CA VAL A 63 1.97 13.92 1.80
C VAL A 63 1.85 13.69 3.31
N LEU A 64 1.25 14.63 4.05
CA LEU A 64 1.07 14.48 5.50
C LEU A 64 0.16 13.29 5.83
N ARG A 65 -0.95 13.11 5.10
CA ARG A 65 -1.84 11.95 5.25
C ARG A 65 -1.12 10.63 4.92
N ILE A 66 -0.21 10.63 3.96
CA ILE A 66 0.64 9.47 3.62
C ILE A 66 1.56 9.12 4.79
N LEU A 67 2.24 10.12 5.37
CA LEU A 67 3.09 9.91 6.54
C LEU A 67 2.28 9.34 7.71
N ALA A 68 1.05 9.83 7.91
CA ALA A 68 0.12 9.33 8.92
C ALA A 68 -0.28 7.86 8.70
N ALA A 69 -0.51 7.44 7.44
CA ALA A 69 -0.71 6.03 7.08
C ALA A 69 0.52 5.17 7.40
N GLY A 70 1.71 5.72 7.19
CA GLY A 70 2.98 5.10 7.54
C GLY A 70 3.10 4.78 9.03
N VAL A 71 2.56 5.62 9.92
CA VAL A 71 2.55 5.36 11.38
C VAL A 71 1.75 4.10 11.70
N LEU A 72 0.53 3.97 11.14
CA LEU A 72 -0.30 2.77 11.33
C LEU A 72 0.41 1.51 10.81
N ALA A 73 1.01 1.59 9.62
CA ALA A 73 1.77 0.49 9.04
C ALA A 73 2.98 0.10 9.91
N GLY A 74 3.76 1.09 10.38
CA GLY A 74 4.92 0.89 11.25
C GLY A 74 4.55 0.15 12.53
N VAL A 75 3.49 0.59 13.22
CA VAL A 75 2.98 -0.08 14.43
C VAL A 75 2.64 -1.54 14.16
N LEU A 76 1.98 -1.85 13.05
CA LEU A 76 1.60 -3.23 12.71
C LEU A 76 2.81 -4.14 12.45
N ILE A 77 3.89 -3.58 11.90
CA ILE A 77 5.13 -4.30 11.61
C ILE A 77 5.93 -4.54 12.89
N GLU A 78 6.22 -3.48 13.64
CA GLU A 78 7.08 -3.53 14.82
C GLU A 78 6.45 -4.35 15.96
N SER A 79 5.13 -4.27 16.12
CA SER A 79 4.38 -5.08 17.10
C SER A 79 4.29 -6.57 16.75
N GLY A 80 4.63 -6.96 15.52
CA GLY A 80 4.37 -8.31 14.99
C GLY A 80 2.89 -8.60 14.73
N ALA A 81 1.99 -7.61 14.82
CA ALA A 81 0.58 -7.77 14.52
C ALA A 81 0.35 -8.21 13.06
N ALA A 82 1.11 -7.67 12.11
CA ALA A 82 1.05 -8.05 10.70
C ALA A 82 1.36 -9.56 10.51
N ASN A 83 2.33 -10.10 11.26
CA ASN A 83 2.65 -11.53 11.26
C ASN A 83 1.50 -12.36 11.83
N THR A 84 0.94 -11.99 12.99
CA THR A 84 -0.22 -12.69 13.58
C THR A 84 -1.40 -12.72 12.61
N ILE A 85 -1.71 -11.60 11.95
CA ILE A 85 -2.80 -11.50 10.99
C ILE A 85 -2.56 -12.46 9.82
N ALA A 86 -1.37 -12.40 9.21
CA ALA A 86 -0.99 -13.26 8.10
C ALA A 86 -1.08 -14.75 8.48
N GLU A 87 -0.45 -15.14 9.58
CA GLU A 87 -0.39 -16.52 10.05
C GLU A 87 -1.80 -17.06 10.36
N THR A 88 -2.64 -16.25 11.01
CA THR A 88 -4.01 -16.66 11.35
C THR A 88 -4.86 -16.88 10.10
N ILE A 89 -4.78 -15.96 9.12
CA ILE A 89 -5.50 -16.10 7.84
C ILE A 89 -5.07 -17.38 7.14
N VAL A 90 -3.76 -17.61 7.09
CA VAL A 90 -3.19 -18.74 6.39
C VAL A 90 -3.56 -20.07 7.04
N ARG A 91 -3.50 -20.17 8.37
CA ARG A 91 -3.96 -21.35 9.13
C ARG A 91 -5.46 -21.60 8.94
N LYS A 92 -6.27 -20.55 8.84
CA LYS A 92 -7.74 -20.67 8.71
C LYS A 92 -8.20 -21.05 7.31
N VAL A 93 -7.54 -20.55 6.27
CA VAL A 93 -7.85 -20.90 4.87
C VAL A 93 -7.31 -22.30 4.52
N GLY A 94 -6.19 -22.70 5.12
CA GLY A 94 -5.64 -24.06 5.05
C GLY A 94 -4.70 -24.31 3.88
N GLU A 95 -3.85 -25.33 4.05
CA GLU A 95 -2.79 -25.70 3.09
C GLU A 95 -3.35 -26.18 1.74
N THR A 96 -4.55 -26.77 1.72
CA THR A 96 -5.24 -27.20 0.49
C THR A 96 -5.57 -26.04 -0.46
N ARG A 97 -5.57 -24.80 0.05
CA ARG A 97 -5.77 -23.57 -0.73
C ARG A 97 -4.66 -22.56 -0.47
N ALA A 98 -3.43 -23.02 -0.29
CA ALA A 98 -2.26 -22.20 0.03
C ALA A 98 -2.11 -20.93 -0.85
N LEU A 99 -2.21 -21.02 -2.19
CA LEU A 99 -2.13 -19.84 -3.05
C LEU A 99 -3.22 -18.80 -2.77
N LEU A 100 -4.44 -19.25 -2.48
CA LEU A 100 -5.54 -18.35 -2.11
C LEU A 100 -5.30 -17.75 -0.72
N ALA A 101 -4.83 -18.56 0.23
CA ALA A 101 -4.51 -18.13 1.58
C ALA A 101 -3.48 -16.99 1.58
N LEU A 102 -2.42 -17.13 0.79
CA LEU A 102 -1.36 -16.13 0.64
C LEU A 102 -1.87 -14.84 -0.03
N ALA A 103 -2.71 -14.99 -1.07
CA ALA A 103 -3.30 -13.84 -1.74
C ALA A 103 -4.29 -13.07 -0.82
N ILE A 104 -5.09 -13.78 -0.03
CA ILE A 104 -6.00 -13.17 0.94
C ILE A 104 -5.22 -12.52 2.09
N ALA A 105 -4.18 -13.17 2.61
CA ALA A 105 -3.35 -12.62 3.68
C ALA A 105 -2.72 -11.28 3.27
N THR A 106 -2.08 -11.25 2.10
CA THR A 106 -1.48 -10.02 1.55
C THR A 106 -2.53 -8.96 1.18
N LEU A 107 -3.71 -9.37 0.68
CA LEU A 107 -4.83 -8.46 0.48
C LEU A 107 -5.25 -7.80 1.80
N CYS A 108 -5.48 -8.58 2.85
CA CYS A 108 -5.91 -8.05 4.13
C CYS A 108 -4.88 -7.09 4.72
N LEU A 109 -3.59 -7.44 4.69
CA LEU A 109 -2.53 -6.55 5.19
C LEU A 109 -2.47 -5.22 4.41
N THR A 110 -2.54 -5.28 3.09
CA THR A 110 -2.45 -4.07 2.26
C THR A 110 -3.73 -3.26 2.24
N ALA A 111 -4.90 -3.88 2.41
CA ALA A 111 -6.20 -3.23 2.58
C ALA A 111 -6.24 -2.30 3.81
N VAL A 112 -5.46 -2.65 4.84
CA VAL A 112 -5.31 -1.87 6.07
C VAL A 112 -4.39 -0.65 5.89
N GLY A 113 -3.57 -0.63 4.83
CA GLY A 113 -2.61 0.46 4.56
C GLY A 113 -1.14 0.07 4.72
N VAL A 114 -0.84 -1.22 5.00
CA VAL A 114 0.55 -1.72 4.96
C VAL A 114 1.05 -1.68 3.52
N PHE A 115 2.30 -1.24 3.32
CA PHE A 115 2.92 -1.22 2.00
C PHE A 115 3.08 -2.64 1.43
N ILE A 116 2.97 -2.77 0.11
CA ILE A 116 2.95 -4.08 -0.56
C ILE A 116 4.26 -4.83 -0.36
N ASP A 117 5.39 -4.16 -0.49
CA ASP A 117 6.73 -4.70 -0.25
C ASP A 117 6.88 -5.23 1.17
N VAL A 118 6.46 -4.44 2.17
CA VAL A 118 6.44 -4.87 3.57
C VAL A 118 5.52 -6.08 3.76
N ALA A 119 4.27 -6.02 3.27
CA ALA A 119 3.33 -7.11 3.40
C ALA A 119 3.85 -8.42 2.79
N VAL A 120 4.52 -8.34 1.63
CA VAL A 120 5.15 -9.50 0.99
C VAL A 120 6.30 -10.04 1.84
N ILE A 121 7.18 -9.19 2.38
CA ILE A 121 8.29 -9.61 3.25
C ILE A 121 7.76 -10.24 4.55
N THR A 122 6.69 -9.69 5.14
CA THR A 122 6.03 -10.24 6.33
C THR A 122 5.46 -11.64 6.09
N VAL A 123 4.84 -11.85 4.92
CA VAL A 123 4.20 -13.13 4.57
C VAL A 123 5.20 -14.14 4.01
N ALA A 124 6.35 -13.70 3.50
CA ALA A 124 7.31 -14.53 2.78
C ALA A 124 7.80 -15.78 3.56
N PRO A 125 8.19 -15.72 4.85
CA PRO A 125 8.66 -16.91 5.55
C PRO A 125 7.56 -17.98 5.69
N ILE A 126 6.34 -17.54 6.00
CA ILE A 126 5.14 -18.40 6.07
C ILE A 126 4.83 -18.99 4.69
N ALA A 127 4.91 -18.16 3.64
CA ALA A 127 4.67 -18.57 2.26
C ALA A 127 5.65 -19.64 1.79
N LEU A 128 6.94 -19.48 2.11
CA LEU A 128 7.99 -20.44 1.75
C LEU A 128 7.80 -21.78 2.45
N SER A 129 7.50 -21.77 3.75
CA SER A 129 7.20 -22.98 4.53
C SER A 129 6.01 -23.76 3.95
N ILE A 130 4.91 -23.06 3.63
CA ILE A 130 3.70 -23.68 3.08
C ILE A 130 3.91 -24.13 1.65
N ALA A 131 4.61 -23.35 0.84
CA ALA A 131 4.93 -23.72 -0.52
C ALA A 131 5.80 -24.97 -0.57
N ARG A 132 6.73 -25.15 0.37
CA ARG A 132 7.49 -26.39 0.50
C ARG A 132 6.56 -27.56 0.82
N ASN A 133 5.74 -27.46 1.86
CA ASN A 133 4.86 -28.54 2.30
C ASN A 133 3.80 -28.91 1.24
N ALA A 134 3.29 -27.92 0.51
CA ALA A 134 2.27 -28.10 -0.52
C ALA A 134 2.85 -28.30 -1.95
N GLY A 135 4.19 -28.37 -2.09
CA GLY A 135 4.85 -28.58 -3.39
C GLY A 135 4.58 -27.48 -4.43
N LEU A 136 4.47 -26.22 -4.00
CA LEU A 136 4.17 -25.09 -4.87
C LEU A 136 5.43 -24.45 -5.47
N SER A 137 5.30 -23.87 -6.66
CA SER A 137 6.40 -23.11 -7.28
C SER A 137 6.59 -21.73 -6.64
N LYS A 138 7.84 -21.26 -6.60
CA LYS A 138 8.19 -19.91 -6.11
C LYS A 138 7.47 -18.80 -6.86
N SER A 139 7.33 -18.96 -8.17
CA SER A 139 6.65 -18.02 -9.04
C SER A 139 5.15 -17.93 -8.71
N ALA A 140 4.50 -19.05 -8.39
CA ALA A 140 3.08 -19.07 -8.03
C ALA A 140 2.81 -18.37 -6.69
N ILE A 141 3.62 -18.62 -5.66
CA ILE A 141 3.46 -17.92 -4.38
C ILE A 141 3.77 -16.43 -4.49
N LEU A 142 4.81 -16.05 -5.24
CA LEU A 142 5.14 -14.64 -5.49
C LEU A 142 3.99 -13.92 -6.19
N LEU A 143 3.43 -14.55 -7.24
CA LEU A 143 2.31 -13.97 -7.97
C LEU A 143 1.06 -13.85 -7.08
N ALA A 144 0.78 -14.87 -6.25
CA ALA A 144 -0.33 -14.85 -5.32
C ALA A 144 -0.18 -13.70 -4.30
N MET A 145 1.01 -13.55 -3.70
CA MET A 145 1.29 -12.50 -2.72
C MET A 145 1.27 -11.09 -3.33
N VAL A 146 1.93 -10.88 -4.48
CA VAL A 146 1.95 -9.56 -5.14
C VAL A 146 0.57 -9.21 -5.70
N GLY A 147 -0.14 -10.17 -6.27
CA GLY A 147 -1.49 -9.98 -6.79
C GLY A 147 -2.50 -9.68 -5.68
N GLY A 148 -2.46 -10.44 -4.59
CA GLY A 148 -3.24 -10.17 -3.38
C GLY A 148 -2.93 -8.80 -2.77
N GLY A 149 -1.64 -8.47 -2.63
CA GLY A 149 -1.18 -7.17 -2.14
C GLY A 149 -1.62 -6.00 -3.03
N LYS A 150 -1.62 -6.15 -4.36
CA LYS A 150 -2.17 -5.12 -5.26
C LYS A 150 -3.68 -5.00 -5.15
N ALA A 151 -4.40 -6.12 -5.04
CA ALA A 151 -5.84 -6.13 -4.84
C ALA A 151 -6.25 -5.41 -3.56
N GLY A 152 -5.57 -5.66 -2.44
CA GLY A 152 -5.81 -4.96 -1.18
C GLY A 152 -5.41 -3.50 -1.22
N ASN A 153 -4.28 -3.18 -1.86
CA ASN A 153 -3.85 -1.80 -2.02
C ASN A 153 -4.89 -0.95 -2.78
N VAL A 154 -5.62 -1.47 -3.77
CA VAL A 154 -6.61 -0.65 -4.50
C VAL A 154 -7.80 -0.22 -3.62
N MET A 155 -8.07 -0.91 -2.51
CA MET A 155 -9.17 -0.61 -1.58
C MET A 155 -8.71 -0.02 -0.23
N SER A 156 -7.45 0.42 -0.12
CA SER A 156 -6.84 0.87 1.13
C SER A 156 -6.62 2.38 1.20
N PRO A 157 -6.39 2.96 2.40
CA PRO A 157 -6.01 4.36 2.57
C PRO A 157 -4.51 4.55 2.26
N ASN A 158 -4.10 4.21 1.04
CA ASN A 158 -2.70 4.32 0.58
C ASN A 158 -2.41 5.67 -0.09
N PRO A 159 -1.13 5.99 -0.36
CA PRO A 159 -0.74 7.24 -1.01
C PRO A 159 -1.45 7.58 -2.31
N ASN A 160 -1.69 6.58 -3.16
CA ASN A 160 -2.34 6.81 -4.45
C ASN A 160 -3.83 7.14 -4.26
N ALA A 161 -4.51 6.46 -3.33
CA ALA A 161 -5.91 6.74 -3.00
C ALA A 161 -6.07 8.12 -2.34
N ILE A 162 -5.14 8.49 -1.46
CA ILE A 162 -5.10 9.82 -0.82
C ILE A 162 -4.86 10.92 -1.86
N ALA A 163 -3.88 10.74 -2.75
CA ALA A 163 -3.60 11.70 -3.82
C ALA A 163 -4.79 11.87 -4.77
N ALA A 164 -5.47 10.77 -5.13
CA ALA A 164 -6.68 10.82 -5.94
C ALA A 164 -7.84 11.51 -5.21
N SER A 165 -8.03 11.24 -3.91
CA SER A 165 -9.05 11.88 -3.08
C SER A 165 -8.88 13.39 -3.05
N ASP A 166 -7.65 13.85 -2.88
CA ASP A 166 -7.31 15.26 -2.82
C ASP A 166 -7.46 15.93 -4.19
N ALA A 167 -6.91 15.31 -5.25
CA ALA A 167 -6.97 15.85 -6.61
C ALA A 167 -8.41 15.98 -7.13
N PHE A 168 -9.24 14.95 -6.93
CA PHE A 168 -10.63 14.94 -7.41
C PHE A 168 -11.62 15.52 -6.40
N HIS A 169 -11.17 15.92 -5.20
CA HIS A 169 -12.01 16.46 -4.13
C HIS A 169 -13.14 15.49 -3.71
N VAL A 170 -12.89 14.19 -3.84
CA VAL A 170 -13.82 13.11 -3.49
C VAL A 170 -13.41 12.52 -2.14
N PRO A 171 -14.35 12.15 -1.24
CA PRO A 171 -14.01 11.51 0.02
C PRO A 171 -13.15 10.25 -0.18
N LEU A 172 -12.08 10.10 0.62
CA LEU A 172 -11.19 8.94 0.57
C LEU A 172 -11.96 7.61 0.69
N THR A 173 -12.96 7.57 1.58
CA THR A 173 -13.82 6.40 1.77
C THR A 173 -14.55 5.98 0.50
N SER A 174 -15.01 6.93 -0.32
CA SER A 174 -15.67 6.64 -1.60
C SER A 174 -14.70 6.02 -2.60
N ILE A 175 -13.44 6.49 -2.64
CA ILE A 175 -12.40 5.91 -3.50
C ILE A 175 -12.04 4.49 -3.03
N MET A 176 -11.89 4.29 -1.72
CA MET A 176 -11.64 2.96 -1.14
C MET A 176 -12.76 1.98 -1.47
N LEU A 177 -14.03 2.40 -1.32
CA LEU A 177 -15.20 1.59 -1.67
C LEU A 177 -15.26 1.29 -3.17
N ALA A 178 -14.96 2.26 -4.03
CA ALA A 178 -14.88 2.05 -5.47
C ALA A 178 -13.78 1.04 -5.85
N GLY A 179 -12.71 0.96 -5.05
CA GLY A 179 -11.61 0.01 -5.21
C GLY A 179 -11.94 -1.44 -4.83
N VAL A 180 -13.04 -1.69 -4.10
CA VAL A 180 -13.41 -3.04 -3.64
C VAL A 180 -13.70 -3.98 -4.82
N VAL A 181 -14.52 -3.55 -5.79
CA VAL A 181 -14.88 -4.39 -6.94
C VAL A 181 -13.65 -4.72 -7.81
N PRO A 182 -12.85 -3.75 -8.27
CA PRO A 182 -11.60 -4.03 -8.99
C PRO A 182 -10.62 -4.87 -8.19
N GLY A 183 -10.53 -4.66 -6.87
CA GLY A 183 -9.65 -5.44 -5.99
C GLY A 183 -10.06 -6.91 -5.92
N ILE A 184 -11.35 -7.20 -5.74
CA ILE A 184 -11.86 -8.58 -5.73
C ILE A 184 -11.64 -9.25 -7.11
N VAL A 185 -11.92 -8.56 -8.20
CA VAL A 185 -11.67 -9.08 -9.55
C VAL A 185 -10.17 -9.34 -9.76
N GLY A 186 -9.31 -8.41 -9.36
CA GLY A 186 -7.86 -8.54 -9.40
C GLY A 186 -7.36 -9.73 -8.59
N LEU A 187 -7.91 -9.95 -7.40
CA LEU A 187 -7.60 -11.11 -6.56
C LEU A 187 -7.94 -12.43 -7.27
N ILE A 188 -9.14 -12.53 -7.86
CA ILE A 188 -9.59 -13.73 -8.56
C ILE A 188 -8.66 -14.03 -9.74
N ILE A 189 -8.34 -13.01 -10.55
CA ILE A 189 -7.42 -13.15 -11.68
C ILE A 189 -6.03 -13.57 -11.20
N ALA A 190 -5.48 -12.91 -10.18
CA ALA A 190 -4.19 -13.25 -9.61
C ALA A 190 -4.14 -14.70 -9.11
N TYR A 191 -5.19 -15.15 -8.41
CA TYR A 191 -5.31 -16.53 -7.94
C TYR A 191 -5.34 -17.53 -9.11
N LEU A 192 -6.14 -17.27 -10.15
CA LEU A 192 -6.23 -18.14 -11.32
C LEU A 192 -4.89 -18.24 -12.06
N LEU A 193 -4.19 -17.11 -12.22
CA LEU A 193 -2.87 -17.07 -12.83
C LEU A 193 -1.83 -17.79 -11.97
N ALA A 194 -1.86 -17.61 -10.64
CA ALA A 194 -0.95 -18.28 -9.72
C ALA A 194 -1.14 -19.79 -9.78
N LYS A 195 -2.39 -20.26 -9.83
CA LYS A 195 -2.71 -21.69 -10.00
C LYS A 195 -2.18 -22.25 -11.32
N ARG A 196 -2.26 -21.50 -12.42
CA ARG A 196 -1.67 -21.89 -13.71
C ARG A 196 -0.14 -21.93 -13.68
N LEU A 197 0.47 -21.09 -12.85
CA LEU A 197 1.92 -20.98 -12.72
C LEU A 197 2.51 -22.01 -11.74
N ASN A 198 1.67 -22.71 -10.99
CA ASN A 198 2.12 -23.66 -9.96
C ASN A 198 3.02 -24.77 -10.50
N ASN A 199 2.80 -25.19 -11.75
CA ASN A 199 3.61 -26.22 -12.42
C ASN A 199 4.78 -25.62 -13.22
N LYS A 200 5.04 -24.31 -13.10
CA LYS A 200 6.08 -23.60 -13.86
C LYS A 200 7.11 -22.99 -12.92
N GLY A 201 8.38 -23.31 -13.16
CA GLY A 201 9.52 -22.79 -12.40
C GLY A 201 9.95 -23.72 -11.26
N ALA A 202 10.93 -23.25 -10.48
CA ALA A 202 11.48 -24.02 -9.38
C ALA A 202 10.53 -24.06 -8.16
N GLY A 203 10.45 -25.23 -7.53
CA GLY A 203 9.89 -25.37 -6.19
C GLY A 203 10.74 -24.67 -5.13
N VAL A 204 10.21 -24.56 -3.92
CA VAL A 204 10.94 -24.03 -2.76
C VAL A 204 11.91 -25.08 -2.23
N ALA A 205 13.18 -24.73 -2.09
CA ALA A 205 14.21 -25.61 -1.53
C ALA A 205 14.28 -25.51 0.00
N ASP A 206 14.79 -26.55 0.66
CA ASP A 206 14.76 -26.65 2.12
C ASP A 206 15.60 -25.56 2.83
N HIS A 207 16.70 -25.14 2.20
CA HIS A 207 17.54 -24.05 2.71
C HIS A 207 16.90 -22.65 2.53
N GLU A 208 15.83 -22.54 1.73
CA GLU A 208 15.10 -21.28 1.52
C GLU A 208 14.01 -21.09 2.60
N VAL A 209 13.63 -22.15 3.32
CA VAL A 209 12.68 -22.06 4.42
C VAL A 209 13.44 -21.60 5.66
N THR A 210 13.38 -20.30 5.93
CA THR A 210 13.82 -19.76 7.21
C THR A 210 12.79 -20.09 8.28
N HIS A 211 13.25 -20.62 9.41
CA HIS A 211 12.42 -20.75 10.60
C HIS A 211 12.09 -19.35 11.11
N HIS A 212 10.82 -19.10 11.39
CA HIS A 212 10.40 -17.88 12.06
C HIS A 212 11.14 -17.81 13.40
N ASP A 213 11.89 -16.73 13.62
CA ASP A 213 12.40 -16.45 14.95
C ASP A 213 11.18 -16.05 15.81
N ASP A 214 10.72 -16.97 16.64
CA ASP A 214 9.58 -16.80 17.55
C ASP A 214 9.97 -15.98 18.80
N SER A 215 11.13 -15.33 18.78
CA SER A 215 11.69 -14.51 19.85
C SER A 215 10.87 -13.24 20.15
N VAL A 216 9.98 -12.84 19.25
CA VAL A 216 9.12 -11.65 19.40
C VAL A 216 7.73 -12.07 19.92
N ALA A 217 7.37 -11.66 21.14
CA ALA A 217 6.06 -11.92 21.73
C ALA A 217 4.93 -11.35 20.85
N ARG A 218 4.16 -12.22 20.19
CA ARG A 218 3.14 -11.80 19.21
C ARG A 218 1.81 -11.48 19.90
N PRO A 219 1.13 -10.38 19.53
CA PRO A 219 -0.22 -10.13 20.04
C PRO A 219 -1.19 -11.17 19.51
N GLY A 220 -2.26 -11.45 20.26
CA GLY A 220 -3.36 -12.30 19.79
C GLY A 220 -4.08 -11.67 18.58
N PHE A 221 -4.71 -12.49 17.73
CA PHE A 221 -5.33 -12.03 16.47
C PHE A 221 -6.34 -10.87 16.63
N LEU A 222 -7.19 -10.94 17.65
CA LEU A 222 -8.18 -9.88 17.94
C LEU A 222 -7.50 -8.56 18.29
N VAL A 223 -6.38 -8.63 19.01
CA VAL A 223 -5.57 -7.48 19.38
C VAL A 223 -4.81 -6.96 18.16
N ALA A 224 -4.30 -7.85 17.31
CA ALA A 224 -3.59 -7.50 16.08
C ALA A 224 -4.47 -6.69 15.10
N ILE A 225 -5.76 -7.04 14.99
CA ILE A 225 -6.73 -6.37 14.11
C ILE A 225 -7.35 -5.10 14.73
N SER A 226 -7.08 -4.80 16.00
CA SER A 226 -7.65 -3.64 16.68
C SER A 226 -7.24 -2.31 16.04
N ALA A 227 -5.94 -2.09 15.75
CA ALA A 227 -5.44 -0.85 15.14
C ALA A 227 -6.14 -0.55 13.78
N PRO A 228 -6.19 -1.52 12.86
CA PRO A 228 -6.89 -1.37 11.59
C PRO A 228 -8.38 -1.10 11.74
N LEU A 229 -9.05 -1.82 12.65
CA LEU A 229 -10.48 -1.65 12.88
C LEU A 229 -10.79 -0.26 13.42
N VAL A 230 -9.98 0.25 14.35
CA VAL A 230 -10.16 1.60 14.90
C VAL A 230 -9.96 2.65 13.80
N ALA A 231 -8.91 2.53 12.99
CA ALA A 231 -8.69 3.44 11.86
C ALA A 231 -9.87 3.44 10.87
N ILE A 232 -10.34 2.26 10.47
CA ILE A 232 -11.48 2.10 9.55
C ILE A 232 -12.77 2.65 10.18
N PHE A 233 -13.00 2.39 11.46
CA PHE A 233 -14.16 2.90 12.20
C PHE A 233 -14.18 4.43 12.19
N LEU A 234 -13.07 5.08 12.56
CA LEU A 234 -12.94 6.54 12.57
C LEU A 234 -13.19 7.15 11.19
N LEU A 235 -12.61 6.57 10.13
CA LEU A 235 -12.83 7.03 8.75
C LEU A 235 -14.29 6.81 8.28
N SER A 236 -14.93 5.76 8.76
CA SER A 236 -16.30 5.39 8.39
C SER A 236 -17.37 6.23 9.12
N LEU A 237 -17.02 7.00 10.15
CA LEU A 237 -17.99 7.88 10.83
C LEU A 237 -18.57 8.95 9.90
N ARG A 238 -17.86 9.33 8.84
CA ARG A 238 -18.32 10.34 7.89
C ARG A 238 -19.60 9.92 7.15
N PRO A 239 -19.65 8.76 6.45
CA PRO A 239 -20.87 8.32 5.77
C PRO A 239 -22.02 7.93 6.72
N PHE A 240 -21.74 7.44 7.93
CA PHE A 240 -22.78 6.92 8.84
C PHE A 240 -23.32 7.95 9.84
N ALA A 241 -22.48 8.85 10.33
CA ALA A 241 -22.82 9.81 11.38
C ALA A 241 -22.57 11.28 10.99
N GLY A 242 -22.09 11.54 9.76
CA GLY A 242 -21.75 12.89 9.29
C GLY A 242 -20.48 13.48 9.91
N ILE A 243 -19.80 12.74 10.80
CA ILE A 243 -18.60 13.19 11.50
C ILE A 243 -17.39 12.95 10.60
N SER A 244 -16.76 14.02 10.12
CA SER A 244 -15.59 13.94 9.24
C SER A 244 -14.30 13.94 10.05
N ILE A 245 -13.64 12.78 10.13
CA ILE A 245 -12.30 12.65 10.72
C ILE A 245 -11.29 12.54 9.58
N ASP A 246 -10.31 13.45 9.55
CA ASP A 246 -9.27 13.43 8.51
C ASP A 246 -8.34 12.22 8.68
N PRO A 247 -7.91 11.54 7.60
CA PRO A 247 -6.93 10.46 7.64
C PRO A 247 -5.64 10.81 8.39
N LEU A 248 -5.23 12.08 8.37
CA LEU A 248 -4.08 12.59 9.13
C LEU A 248 -4.20 12.30 10.63
N ILE A 249 -5.42 12.25 11.18
CA ILE A 249 -5.69 11.95 12.58
C ILE A 249 -6.15 10.49 12.75
N ALA A 250 -7.05 10.01 11.89
CA ALA A 250 -7.65 8.70 12.05
C ALA A 250 -6.62 7.55 12.00
N LEU A 251 -5.64 7.63 11.09
CA LEU A 251 -4.64 6.56 10.90
C LEU A 251 -3.66 6.47 12.07
N PRO A 252 -3.05 7.58 12.56
CA PRO A 252 -2.18 7.54 13.74
C PRO A 252 -2.94 7.16 15.01
N VAL A 253 -4.18 7.63 15.19
CA VAL A 253 -5.01 7.24 16.35
C VAL A 253 -5.30 5.74 16.32
N GLY A 254 -5.62 5.17 15.15
CA GLY A 254 -5.75 3.72 15.00
C GLY A 254 -4.48 2.99 15.42
N GLY A 255 -3.32 3.45 14.95
CA GLY A 255 -2.01 2.91 15.33
C GLY A 255 -1.76 2.97 16.84
N LEU A 256 -1.95 4.13 17.46
CA LEU A 256 -1.77 4.35 18.90
C LEU A 256 -2.68 3.45 19.74
N VAL A 257 -3.98 3.37 19.39
CA VAL A 257 -4.92 2.50 20.12
C VAL A 257 -4.52 1.03 19.97
N GLY A 258 -4.11 0.61 18.78
CA GLY A 258 -3.61 -0.75 18.57
C GLY A 258 -2.35 -1.04 19.39
N LEU A 259 -1.40 -0.12 19.42
CA LEU A 259 -0.17 -0.24 20.19
C LEU A 259 -0.43 -0.37 21.70
N LEU A 260 -1.38 0.41 22.23
CA LEU A 260 -1.84 0.32 23.62
C LEU A 260 -2.47 -1.05 23.91
N LEU A 261 -3.36 -1.53 23.04
CA LEU A 261 -4.02 -2.81 23.20
C LEU A 261 -3.05 -4.00 23.06
N MET A 262 -2.00 -3.84 22.26
CA MET A 262 -0.93 -4.83 22.10
C MET A 262 0.06 -4.85 23.27
N GLY A 263 -0.09 -3.94 24.25
CA GLY A 263 0.79 -3.86 25.42
C GLY A 263 2.22 -3.39 25.10
N ARG A 264 2.43 -2.74 23.95
CA ARG A 264 3.75 -2.33 23.44
C ARG A 264 4.01 -0.82 23.57
N ALA A 265 3.33 -0.16 24.49
CA ALA A 265 3.39 1.30 24.64
C ALA A 265 4.61 1.81 25.44
N VAL A 266 5.45 0.92 25.98
CA VAL A 266 6.45 1.27 27.01
C VAL A 266 7.83 0.64 26.77
N ASP A 267 8.08 -0.01 25.62
CA ASP A 267 9.41 -0.56 25.27
C ASP A 267 10.17 0.34 24.30
#